data_AF-A0AAJ1YCU3-F1
#
_entry.id   AF-A0AAJ1YCU3-F1
#
_cell.length_a   1.000
_cell.length_b   1.000
_cell.length_c   1.000
_cell.angle_alpha   90.00
_cell.angle_beta   90.00
_cell.angle_gamma   90.00
#
_symmetry.space_group_name_H-M   'P 1'
#
loop_
_entity.id
_entity.type
_entity.pdbx_description
1 polymer ?
#
loop_
_entity_poly.entity_id
_entity_poly.type
_entity_poly.pdbx_seq_one_letter_code
_entity_poly.pdbx_strand_id
1 'polypeptide(L)'
;MASENYSIWNQFNIPNDLLLSGRPAHFRNANEQLYNMLELNPEMKDMIPKKVVEHVQPGTRGGFKSTSPPEHSWHHNAQNPVKIELVPRAQHKAPGDVQKSLHPNQQGGFKKLQTGIE
;
A
#
# COMPACT_ATOMS: atom_id res chain seq x y z
N MET A 1 -0.97 4.38 -12.22
CA MET A 1 0.07 5.41 -12.40
C MET A 1 1.41 4.71 -12.23
N ALA A 2 2.32 4.78 -13.21
CA ALA A 2 3.64 4.18 -13.11
C ALA A 2 4.61 5.21 -12.52
N SER A 3 5.41 4.82 -11.53
CA SER A 3 6.67 5.51 -11.27
C SER A 3 7.65 5.14 -12.38
N GLU A 4 8.57 6.02 -12.74
CA GLU A 4 9.61 5.73 -13.75
C GLU A 4 10.43 4.48 -13.39
N ASN A 5 10.51 4.14 -12.10
CA ASN A 5 11.40 3.09 -11.59
C ASN A 5 10.67 1.88 -10.97
N TYR A 6 9.34 1.93 -10.77
CA TYR A 6 8.59 0.80 -10.21
C TYR A 6 7.11 0.80 -10.60
N SER A 7 6.50 -0.37 -10.50
CA SER A 7 5.10 -0.59 -10.83
C SER A 7 4.23 -0.41 -9.59
N ILE A 8 3.14 0.34 -9.74
CA ILE A 8 2.11 0.50 -8.72
C ILE A 8 0.85 -0.18 -9.22
N TRP A 9 0.33 -1.12 -8.44
CA TRP A 9 -0.93 -1.79 -8.73
C TRP A 9 -2.10 -0.87 -8.39
N ASN A 10 -2.12 -0.36 -7.15
CA ASN A 10 -3.14 0.57 -6.66
C ASN A 10 -2.51 1.56 -5.67
N GLN A 11 -3.17 2.69 -5.50
CA GLN A 11 -2.77 3.73 -4.56
C GLN A 11 -4.00 4.29 -3.86
N PHE A 12 -3.89 4.51 -2.57
CA PHE A 12 -4.95 5.07 -1.74
C PHE A 12 -4.42 6.21 -0.88
N ASN A 13 -5.32 7.10 -0.45
CA ASN A 13 -5.01 8.06 0.61
C ASN A 13 -5.21 7.37 1.97
N ILE A 14 -4.35 7.70 2.92
CA ILE A 14 -4.53 7.35 4.33
C ILE A 14 -5.49 8.40 4.93
N PRO A 15 -6.62 7.98 5.54
CA PRO A 15 -7.54 8.89 6.20
C PRO A 15 -6.88 9.73 7.30
N ASN A 16 -7.36 10.96 7.49
CA ASN A 16 -6.79 11.92 8.43
C ASN A 16 -6.72 11.39 9.88
N ASP A 17 -7.76 10.70 10.32
CA ASP A 17 -7.85 10.05 11.64
C ASP A 17 -6.85 8.90 11.80
N LEU A 18 -6.36 8.34 10.70
CA LEU A 18 -5.36 7.29 10.70
C LEU A 18 -3.93 7.79 10.51
N LEU A 19 -3.67 9.04 10.10
CA LEU A 19 -2.31 9.52 9.75
C LEU A 19 -1.27 9.31 10.86
N LEU A 20 -1.66 9.48 12.12
CA LEU A 20 -0.80 9.29 13.30
C LEU A 20 -0.71 7.84 13.77
N SER A 21 -1.40 6.92 13.10
CA SER A 21 -1.42 5.51 13.46
C SER A 21 -0.21 4.74 12.91
N GLY A 22 -0.06 3.51 13.35
CA GLY A 22 1.02 2.63 12.89
C GLY A 22 0.75 2.00 11.52
N ARG A 23 1.81 1.48 10.88
CA ARG A 23 1.71 0.68 9.64
C ARG A 23 0.60 -0.38 9.66
N PRO A 24 0.37 -1.14 10.75
CA PRO A 24 -0.71 -2.13 10.77
C PRO A 24 -2.11 -1.54 10.53
N ALA A 25 -2.38 -0.34 11.04
CA ALA A 25 -3.66 0.35 10.84
C ALA A 25 -3.77 0.89 9.40
N HIS A 26 -2.71 1.50 8.89
CA HIS A 26 -2.64 1.92 7.48
C HIS A 26 -2.85 0.74 6.51
N PHE A 27 -2.22 -0.40 6.78
CA PHE A 27 -2.34 -1.59 5.91
C PHE A 27 -3.72 -2.21 5.98
N ARG A 28 -4.34 -2.21 7.17
CA ARG A 28 -5.74 -2.64 7.33
C ARG A 28 -6.67 -1.78 6.49
N ASN A 29 -6.55 -0.46 6.60
CA ASN A 29 -7.35 0.47 5.83
C ASN A 29 -7.08 0.37 4.32
N ALA A 30 -5.83 0.18 3.89
CA ALA A 30 -5.52 -0.04 2.48
C ALA A 30 -6.12 -1.35 1.92
N ASN A 31 -6.11 -2.43 2.71
CA ASN A 31 -6.78 -3.67 2.33
C ASN A 31 -8.30 -3.47 2.20
N GLU A 32 -8.92 -2.76 3.14
CA GLU A 32 -10.34 -2.42 3.08
C GLU A 32 -10.69 -1.56 1.86
N GLN A 33 -9.91 -0.52 1.58
CA GLN A 33 -10.10 0.32 0.39
C GLN A 33 -9.97 -0.50 -0.91
N LEU A 34 -8.98 -1.40 -0.99
CA LEU A 34 -8.81 -2.28 -2.14
C LEU A 34 -9.98 -3.27 -2.29
N TYR A 35 -10.45 -3.86 -1.20
CA TYR A 35 -11.63 -4.72 -1.22
C TYR A 35 -12.87 -3.96 -1.74
N ASN A 36 -13.18 -2.80 -1.15
CA ASN A 36 -14.33 -1.99 -1.56
C ASN A 36 -14.25 -1.57 -3.02
N MET A 37 -13.06 -1.21 -3.51
CA MET A 37 -12.83 -0.90 -4.92
C MET A 37 -13.12 -2.12 -5.81
N LEU A 38 -12.68 -3.33 -5.42
CA LEU A 38 -12.91 -4.55 -6.20
C LEU A 38 -14.37 -5.00 -6.17
N GLU A 39 -15.10 -4.77 -5.08
CA GLU A 39 -16.54 -5.03 -5.03
C GLU A 39 -17.31 -4.11 -5.98
N LEU A 40 -16.89 -2.85 -6.11
CA LEU A 40 -17.48 -1.88 -7.02
C LEU A 40 -17.09 -2.09 -8.49
N ASN A 41 -15.96 -2.75 -8.76
CA ASN A 41 -15.41 -2.97 -10.10
C ASN A 41 -15.01 -4.46 -10.26
N PRO A 42 -15.99 -5.39 -10.39
CA PRO A 42 -15.71 -6.82 -10.43
C PRO A 42 -14.74 -7.25 -11.53
N GLU A 43 -14.74 -6.58 -12.68
CA GLU A 43 -13.83 -6.80 -13.80
C GLU A 43 -12.35 -6.56 -13.44
N MET A 44 -12.07 -5.73 -12.44
CA MET A 44 -10.70 -5.51 -11.97
C MET A 44 -10.16 -6.70 -11.17
N LYS A 45 -11.03 -7.59 -10.65
CA LYS A 45 -10.59 -8.79 -9.92
C LYS A 45 -9.74 -9.70 -10.79
N ASP A 46 -10.01 -9.75 -12.10
CA ASP A 46 -9.24 -10.54 -13.06
C ASP A 46 -7.90 -9.91 -13.44
N MET A 47 -7.76 -8.61 -13.22
CA MET A 47 -6.52 -7.88 -13.48
C MET A 47 -5.53 -7.97 -12.33
N ILE A 48 -5.97 -8.35 -11.12
CA ILE A 48 -5.18 -8.43 -9.88
C ILE A 48 -4.82 -9.90 -9.56
N PRO A 49 -3.65 -10.22 -8.96
CA PRO A 49 -3.30 -11.60 -8.67
C PRO A 49 -4.30 -12.16 -7.67
N LYS A 50 -4.79 -13.38 -7.92
CA LYS A 50 -5.79 -14.05 -7.09
C LYS A 50 -5.46 -14.02 -5.58
N LYS A 51 -4.19 -14.24 -5.21
CA LYS A 51 -3.73 -14.19 -3.82
C LYS A 51 -3.88 -12.81 -3.16
N VAL A 52 -3.84 -11.73 -3.95
CA VAL A 52 -4.13 -10.37 -3.46
C VAL A 52 -5.62 -10.21 -3.22
N VAL A 53 -6.46 -10.61 -4.18
CA VAL A 53 -7.93 -10.56 -4.06
C VAL A 53 -8.42 -11.34 -2.83
N GLU A 54 -7.87 -12.54 -2.61
CA GLU A 54 -8.18 -13.37 -1.44
C GLU A 54 -7.71 -12.74 -0.12
N HIS A 55 -6.53 -12.11 -0.11
CA HIS A 55 -5.95 -11.54 1.11
C HIS A 55 -6.73 -10.33 1.62
N VAL A 56 -7.30 -9.53 0.71
CA VAL A 56 -8.03 -8.30 1.06
C VAL A 56 -9.48 -8.55 1.48
N GLN A 57 -9.98 -9.78 1.36
CA GLN A 57 -11.30 -10.12 1.86
C GLN A 57 -11.40 -9.86 3.38
N PRO A 58 -12.55 -9.38 3.87
CA PRO A 58 -12.80 -9.33 5.30
C PRO A 58 -12.85 -10.75 5.87
N GLY A 59 -12.44 -10.90 7.12
CA GLY A 59 -12.65 -12.14 7.87
C GLY A 59 -14.12 -12.36 8.18
N THR A 60 -14.45 -13.51 8.77
CA THR A 60 -15.83 -13.88 9.13
C THR A 60 -16.56 -12.89 10.04
N ARG A 61 -15.82 -12.03 10.75
CA ARG A 61 -16.35 -10.96 11.61
C ARG A 61 -16.23 -9.56 10.99
N GLY A 62 -16.01 -9.46 9.68
CA GLY A 62 -15.89 -8.19 8.95
C GLY A 62 -14.52 -7.50 9.04
N GLY A 63 -13.59 -8.00 9.87
CA GLY A 63 -12.29 -7.36 10.06
C GLY A 63 -11.29 -7.64 8.92
N PHE A 64 -10.53 -6.62 8.52
CA PHE A 64 -9.47 -6.73 7.52
C PHE A 64 -8.09 -7.03 8.12
N LYS A 65 -7.24 -7.74 7.37
CA LYS A 65 -5.86 -8.05 7.77
C LYS A 65 -5.04 -6.77 7.89
N SER A 66 -4.17 -6.70 8.89
CA SER A 66 -3.25 -5.57 9.11
C SER A 66 -1.87 -5.78 8.47
N THR A 67 -1.78 -6.67 7.47
CA THR A 67 -0.54 -7.02 6.77
C THR A 67 -0.70 -6.84 5.26
N SER A 68 0.42 -6.67 4.55
CA SER A 68 0.41 -6.62 3.09
C SER A 68 0.04 -7.97 2.46
N PRO A 69 -0.57 -7.96 1.26
CA PRO A 69 -0.81 -9.18 0.50
C PRO A 69 0.47 -9.97 0.18
N PRO A 70 0.36 -11.28 -0.08
CA PRO A 70 1.49 -12.12 -0.52
C PRO A 70 2.16 -11.54 -1.78
N GLU A 71 3.49 -11.66 -1.87
CA GLU A 71 4.32 -11.11 -2.97
C GLU A 71 4.20 -9.61 -3.22
N HIS A 72 3.50 -8.87 -2.36
CA HIS A 72 3.34 -7.42 -2.47
C HIS A 72 3.70 -6.73 -1.16
N SER A 73 3.82 -5.41 -1.23
CA SER A 73 4.01 -4.54 -0.08
C SER A 73 3.08 -3.35 -0.20
N TRP A 74 2.46 -3.00 0.91
CA TRP A 74 1.94 -1.66 1.11
C TRP A 74 3.11 -0.73 1.42
N HIS A 75 3.36 0.21 0.54
CA HIS A 75 4.47 1.15 0.58
C HIS A 75 3.95 2.56 0.80
N HIS A 76 4.41 3.23 1.85
CA HIS A 76 4.13 4.66 2.05
C HIS A 76 4.95 5.48 1.04
N ASN A 77 4.27 6.21 0.17
CA ASN A 77 4.91 6.98 -0.89
C ASN A 77 5.87 8.03 -0.29
N ALA A 78 7.11 8.07 -0.77
CA ALA A 78 8.14 8.92 -0.19
C ALA A 78 8.01 10.41 -0.54
N GLN A 79 7.32 10.76 -1.63
CA GLN A 79 7.07 12.14 -2.07
C GLN A 79 5.77 12.69 -1.47
N ASN A 80 4.76 11.85 -1.28
CA ASN A 80 3.49 12.17 -0.66
C ASN A 80 3.17 11.15 0.46
N PRO A 81 3.63 11.40 1.69
CA PRO A 81 3.54 10.45 2.81
C PRO A 81 2.11 10.05 3.23
N VAL A 82 1.10 10.84 2.86
CA VAL A 82 -0.31 10.50 3.14
C VAL A 82 -0.87 9.49 2.14
N LYS A 83 -0.09 9.05 1.15
CA LYS A 83 -0.46 8.02 0.19
C LYS A 83 0.20 6.69 0.50
N ILE A 84 -0.53 5.61 0.22
CA ILE A 84 -0.06 4.23 0.34
C ILE A 84 -0.28 3.48 -0.96
N GLU A 85 0.75 2.77 -1.42
CA GLU A 85 0.82 2.13 -2.72
C GLU A 85 1.00 0.62 -2.58
N LEU A 86 0.29 -0.16 -3.38
CA LEU A 86 0.52 -1.59 -3.51
C LEU A 86 1.61 -1.80 -4.58
N VAL A 87 2.78 -2.26 -4.15
CA VAL A 87 3.92 -2.52 -5.02
C VAL A 87 4.35 -3.99 -4.96
N PRO A 88 4.91 -4.57 -6.03
CA PRO A 88 5.54 -5.89 -5.97
C PRO A 88 6.64 -5.93 -4.90
N ARG A 89 6.65 -6.99 -4.07
CA ARG A 89 7.64 -7.17 -3.00
C ARG A 89 9.07 -7.21 -3.55
N ALA A 90 9.26 -7.80 -4.73
CA ALA A 90 10.54 -7.87 -5.40
C ALA A 90 11.07 -6.46 -5.73
N GLN A 91 10.22 -5.58 -6.27
CA GLN A 91 10.59 -4.18 -6.54
C GLN A 91 10.84 -3.42 -5.24
N HIS A 92 10.02 -3.62 -4.20
CA HIS A 92 10.22 -2.97 -2.89
C HIS A 92 11.54 -3.32 -2.20
N LYS A 93 12.18 -4.43 -2.60
CA LYS A 93 13.49 -4.86 -2.09
C LYS A 93 14.61 -4.69 -3.12
N ALA A 94 14.28 -4.30 -4.35
CA ALA A 94 15.25 -4.24 -5.43
C ALA A 94 16.25 -3.12 -5.17
N PRO A 95 17.57 -3.37 -5.31
CA PRO A 95 18.59 -2.36 -5.10
C PRO A 95 18.60 -1.30 -6.22
N GLY A 96 19.52 -0.34 -6.13
CA GLY A 96 19.75 0.65 -7.18
C GLY A 96 18.63 1.68 -7.25
N ASP A 97 18.24 2.06 -8.46
CA ASP A 97 17.37 3.22 -8.69
C ASP A 97 15.92 2.97 -8.24
N VAL A 98 15.47 1.71 -8.23
CA VAL A 98 14.20 1.30 -7.62
C VAL A 98 14.20 1.63 -6.12
N GLN A 99 15.24 1.21 -5.39
CA GLN A 99 15.34 1.49 -3.96
C GLN A 99 15.47 2.98 -3.67
N LYS A 100 16.26 3.72 -4.47
CA LYS A 100 16.41 5.17 -4.29
C LYS A 100 15.11 5.92 -4.51
N SER A 101 14.25 5.43 -5.41
CA SER A 101 12.94 6.03 -5.70
C SER A 101 11.93 5.77 -4.59
N LEU A 102 11.87 4.53 -4.10
CA LEU A 102 10.98 4.12 -3.01
C LEU A 102 11.44 4.64 -1.63
N HIS A 103 12.75 4.71 -1.41
CA HIS A 103 13.37 5.09 -0.13
C HIS A 103 14.50 6.12 -0.34
N PRO A 104 14.19 7.35 -0.78
CA PRO A 104 15.19 8.40 -0.94
C PRO A 104 15.87 8.70 0.40
N ASN A 105 17.20 8.85 0.38
CA ASN A 105 18.03 8.97 1.60
C ASN A 105 17.83 7.82 2.60
N GLN A 106 17.49 6.62 2.12
CA GLN A 106 17.20 5.43 2.94
C GLN A 106 15.99 5.61 3.87
N GLN A 107 15.07 6.52 3.53
CA GLN A 107 13.87 6.80 4.30
C GLN A 107 12.63 6.60 3.43
N GLY A 108 11.71 5.76 3.88
CA GLY A 108 10.39 5.60 3.25
C GLY A 108 9.39 6.66 3.72
N GLY A 109 8.25 6.77 3.02
CA GLY A 109 7.20 7.74 3.32
C GLY A 109 6.65 7.66 4.74
N PHE A 110 6.65 6.47 5.37
CA PHE A 110 6.13 6.32 6.74
C PHE A 110 6.89 7.18 7.76
N LYS A 111 8.23 7.27 7.63
CA LYS A 111 9.03 8.09 8.54
C LYS A 111 8.70 9.58 8.36
N LYS A 112 8.57 10.03 7.12
CA LYS A 112 8.20 11.42 6.79
C LYS A 112 6.79 11.76 7.28
N LEU A 113 5.85 10.82 7.18
CA LEU A 113 4.49 10.99 7.69
C LEU A 113 4.48 11.27 9.20
N GLN A 114 5.35 10.60 9.96
CA GLN A 114 5.43 10.77 11.40
C GLN A 114 6.14 12.07 11.83
N THR A 115 7.09 12.56 11.04
CA THR A 115 7.87 13.77 11.38
C THR A 115 7.32 15.07 10.79
N GLY A 116 6.39 15.00 9.82
CA GLY A 116 5.83 16.15 9.12
C GLY A 116 4.53 16.70 9.72
N ILE A 117 4.13 16.24 10.91
CA ILE A 117 2.94 16.68 11.64
C ILE A 117 3.40 17.39 12.94
N GLU A 118 4.43 18.23 12.83
CA GLU A 118 4.83 19.21 13.84
C GLU A 118 4.41 20.63 13.41
#